data_AF-J8F9X0-F1
#
_entry.id   AF-J8F9X0-F1
#
_cell.length_a   1.000
_cell.length_b   1.000
_cell.length_c   1.000
_cell.angle_alpha   90.00
_cell.angle_beta   90.00
_cell.angle_gamma   90.00
#
_symmetry.space_group_name_H-M   'P 1'
#
loop_
_entity.id
_entity.type
_entity.pdbx_description
1 polymer ?
#
loop_
_entity_poly.entity_id
_entity_poly.type
_entity_poly.pdbx_seq_one_letter_code
_entity_poly.pdbx_strand_id
1 'polypeptide(L)'
;MDIHKLTEAEAKEINTWKYEEPYTLYSFSGEAEVIEELLDGTYYGCCDEKGEFIGYFCFGENAQVPGGRDANLYAGEDVVDIGIGMKPDLTGKGMG
;
A
#
# COMPACT_ATOMS: atom_id res chain seq x y z
N MET A 1 2.89 1.53 17.70
CA MET A 1 2.36 1.17 16.38
C MET A 1 1.24 0.15 16.57
N ASP A 2 0.11 0.41 15.93
CA ASP A 2 -1.04 -0.50 15.89
C ASP A 2 -1.21 -0.99 14.45
N ILE A 3 -1.38 -2.30 14.28
CA ILE A 3 -1.55 -2.94 12.97
C ILE A 3 -2.86 -3.72 13.00
N HIS A 4 -3.69 -3.51 11.99
CA HIS A 4 -5.02 -4.12 11.89
C HIS A 4 -5.38 -4.40 10.43
N LYS A 5 -6.47 -5.15 10.23
CA LYS A 5 -7.06 -5.30 8.89
C LYS A 5 -7.52 -3.94 8.39
N LEU A 6 -7.17 -3.62 7.15
CA LEU A 6 -7.50 -2.33 6.57
C LEU A 6 -9.02 -2.07 6.66
N THR A 7 -9.39 -0.91 7.16
CA THR A 7 -10.79 -0.52 7.29
C THR A 7 -11.30 0.15 6.02
N GLU A 8 -12.62 0.17 5.82
CA GLU A 8 -13.24 0.87 4.67
C GLU A 8 -12.93 2.37 4.67
N ALA A 9 -12.81 2.99 5.86
CA ALA A 9 -12.46 4.40 5.99
C ALA A 9 -11.02 4.67 5.52
N GLU A 10 -10.06 3.81 5.90
CA GLU A 10 -8.67 3.92 5.47
C GLU A 10 -8.49 3.59 4.00
N ALA A 11 -9.20 2.59 3.47
CA ALA A 11 -9.19 2.28 2.04
C ALA A 11 -9.69 3.47 1.20
N LYS A 12 -10.76 4.15 1.65
CA LYS A 12 -11.24 5.39 1.05
C LYS A 12 -10.20 6.51 1.15
N GLU A 13 -9.50 6.63 2.28
CA GLU A 13 -8.42 7.61 2.43
C GLU A 13 -7.26 7.32 1.46
N ILE A 14 -6.75 6.09 1.43
CA ILE A 14 -5.67 5.65 0.52
C ILE A 14 -6.03 5.96 -0.93
N ASN A 15 -7.28 5.70 -1.33
CA ASN A 15 -7.72 5.94 -2.71
C ASN A 15 -7.68 7.43 -3.10
N THR A 16 -7.55 8.35 -2.14
CA THR A 16 -7.34 9.78 -2.41
C THR A 16 -5.87 10.17 -2.53
N TRP A 17 -4.94 9.30 -2.17
CA TRP A 17 -3.52 9.63 -2.11
C TRP A 17 -2.95 9.92 -3.49
N LYS A 18 -2.39 11.12 -3.63
CA LYS A 18 -1.60 11.57 -4.77
C LYS A 18 -0.21 11.87 -4.27
N TYR A 19 0.80 11.36 -4.95
CA TYR A 19 2.19 11.60 -4.63
C TYR A 19 2.81 12.54 -5.64
N GLU A 20 3.73 13.37 -5.17
CA GLU A 20 4.62 14.14 -6.04
C GLU A 20 5.80 13.27 -6.50
N GLU A 21 6.59 13.79 -7.44
CA GLU A 21 7.83 13.17 -7.89
C GLU A 21 8.77 12.89 -6.71
N PRO A 22 9.47 11.73 -6.67
CA PRO A 22 9.58 10.72 -7.73
C PRO A 22 8.52 9.60 -7.63
N TYR A 23 7.50 9.74 -6.79
CA TYR A 23 6.56 8.67 -6.45
C TYR A 23 5.23 8.75 -7.21
N THR A 24 5.11 9.63 -8.20
CA THR A 24 3.87 9.88 -8.95
C THR A 24 3.21 8.61 -9.47
N LEU A 25 4.01 7.61 -9.89
CA LEU A 25 3.53 6.30 -10.37
C LEU A 25 2.69 5.52 -9.34
N TYR A 26 2.88 5.77 -8.05
CA TYR A 26 2.16 5.11 -6.95
C TYR A 26 0.88 5.85 -6.54
N SER A 27 0.53 6.93 -7.23
CA SER A 27 -0.71 7.66 -6.96
C SER A 27 -1.93 6.81 -7.31
N PHE A 28 -2.90 6.79 -6.41
CA PHE A 28 -4.15 6.05 -6.63
C PHE A 28 -5.04 6.78 -7.64
N SER A 29 -5.83 6.03 -8.40
CA SER A 29 -6.72 6.60 -9.42
C SER A 29 -7.91 7.33 -8.80
N GLY A 30 -8.41 6.86 -7.65
CA GLY A 30 -9.67 7.32 -7.06
C GLY A 30 -10.88 6.46 -7.46
N GLU A 31 -10.68 5.40 -8.26
CA GLU A 31 -11.75 4.54 -8.76
C GLU A 31 -12.26 3.57 -7.70
N ALA A 32 -13.49 3.06 -7.87
CA ALA A 32 -14.14 2.19 -6.89
C ALA A 32 -13.46 0.82 -6.79
N GLU A 33 -12.97 0.30 -7.90
CA GLU A 33 -12.28 -1.00 -8.01
C GLU A 33 -11.03 -1.04 -7.14
N VAL A 34 -10.36 0.10 -6.94
CA VAL A 34 -9.22 0.21 -6.03
C VAL A 34 -9.64 -0.06 -4.58
N ILE A 35 -10.80 0.42 -4.17
CA ILE A 35 -11.31 0.21 -2.80
C ILE A 35 -11.64 -1.27 -2.61
N GLU A 36 -12.22 -1.92 -3.62
CA GLU A 36 -12.51 -3.36 -3.59
C GLU A 36 -11.22 -4.19 -3.43
N GLU A 37 -10.17 -3.85 -4.18
CA GLU A 37 -8.84 -4.48 -4.06
C GLU A 37 -8.24 -4.27 -2.65
N LEU A 38 -8.22 -3.03 -2.16
CA LEU A 38 -7.71 -2.69 -0.82
C LEU A 38 -8.45 -3.42 0.32
N LEU A 39 -9.70 -3.85 0.10
CA LEU A 39 -10.54 -4.53 1.09
C LEU A 39 -10.66 -6.05 0.86
N ASP A 40 -9.85 -6.64 -0.03
CA ASP A 40 -9.88 -8.07 -0.34
C ASP A 40 -9.40 -8.99 0.81
N GLY A 41 -8.93 -8.38 1.90
CA GLY A 41 -8.46 -9.05 3.11
C GLY A 41 -6.96 -9.30 3.15
N THR A 42 -6.20 -8.92 2.12
CA THR A 42 -4.73 -9.06 2.07
C THR A 42 -3.98 -7.81 2.54
N TYR A 43 -4.68 -6.68 2.70
CA TYR A 43 -4.10 -5.41 3.16
C TYR A 43 -4.27 -5.19 4.66
N TYR A 44 -3.28 -4.51 5.24
CA TYR A 44 -3.23 -4.13 6.65
C TYR A 44 -2.94 -2.65 6.79
N GLY A 45 -3.69 -1.97 7.66
CA GLY A 45 -3.44 -0.60 8.06
C GLY A 45 -2.43 -0.53 9.20
N CYS A 46 -1.69 0.57 9.26
CA CYS A 46 -0.76 0.89 10.34
C CYS A 46 -1.04 2.28 10.88
N CYS A 47 -1.21 2.36 12.20
CA CYS A 47 -1.32 3.61 12.94
C CYS A 47 -0.11 3.83 13.85
N ASP A 48 0.24 5.09 14.05
CA ASP A 48 1.29 5.50 14.98
C ASP A 48 0.87 5.35 16.46
N GLU A 49 1.72 5.77 17.38
CA GLU A 49 1.42 5.69 18.83
C GLU A 49 0.29 6.61 19.29
N LYS A 50 -0.09 7.60 18.48
CA LYS A 50 -1.22 8.51 18.74
C LYS A 50 -2.52 8.01 18.11
N GLY A 51 -2.47 6.91 17.37
CA GLY A 51 -3.61 6.36 16.63
C GLY A 51 -3.83 7.05 15.29
N GLU A 52 -2.86 7.82 14.78
CA GLU A 52 -2.95 8.42 13.45
C GLU A 52 -2.61 7.37 12.38
N PHE A 53 -3.45 7.25 11.36
CA PHE A 53 -3.20 6.38 10.21
C PHE A 53 -2.02 6.92 9.38
N ILE A 54 -0.98 6.09 9.22
CA ILE A 54 0.29 6.50 8.59
C ILE A 54 0.60 5.75 7.30
N GLY A 55 -0.03 4.60 7.06
CA GLY A 55 0.36 3.73 5.96
C GLY A 55 -0.36 2.40 5.96
N TYR A 56 -0.10 1.61 4.92
CA TYR A 56 -0.55 0.24 4.80
C TYR A 56 0.57 -0.65 4.27
N PHE A 57 0.39 -1.95 4.43
CA PHE A 57 1.19 -2.94 3.72
C PHE A 57 0.34 -4.14 3.30
N CYS A 58 0.81 -4.86 2.29
CA CYS A 58 0.20 -6.09 1.79
C CYS A 58 1.28 -7.11 1.40
N PHE A 59 0.86 -8.35 1.15
CA PHE A 59 1.74 -9.44 0.78
C PHE A 59 1.26 -10.18 -0.46
N GLY A 60 2.17 -10.91 -1.11
CA GLY A 60 1.85 -11.81 -2.20
C GLY A 60 1.55 -11.08 -3.50
N GLU A 61 0.60 -11.58 -4.30
CA GLU A 61 0.36 -11.03 -5.64
C GLU A 61 0.04 -9.53 -5.61
N ASN A 62 -0.73 -9.04 -4.65
CA ASN A 62 -1.07 -7.61 -4.53
C ASN A 62 0.11 -6.69 -4.20
N ALA A 63 1.24 -7.25 -3.76
CA ALA A 63 2.50 -6.53 -3.55
C ALA A 63 3.33 -6.40 -4.84
N GLN A 64 2.93 -7.06 -5.93
CA GLN A 64 3.68 -7.13 -7.17
C GLN A 64 3.21 -6.08 -8.17
N VAL A 65 4.16 -5.34 -8.76
CA VAL A 65 3.86 -4.38 -9.83
C VAL A 65 3.82 -5.07 -11.20
N PRO A 66 2.96 -4.63 -12.15
CA PRO A 66 2.79 -5.29 -13.45
C PRO A 66 4.11 -5.54 -14.20
N GLY A 67 4.97 -4.52 -14.28
CA GLY A 67 6.26 -4.64 -14.97
C GLY A 67 7.22 -5.68 -14.33
N GLY A 68 7.11 -5.92 -13.03
CA GLY A 68 7.88 -6.96 -12.34
C GLY A 68 7.35 -8.36 -12.63
N ARG A 69 6.03 -8.51 -12.77
CA ARG A 69 5.39 -9.77 -13.16
C ARG A 69 5.77 -10.13 -14.60
N ASP A 70 5.68 -9.18 -15.52
CA ASP A 70 6.03 -9.37 -16.93
C ASP A 70 7.50 -9.78 -17.11
N ALA A 71 8.39 -9.26 -16.26
CA ALA A 71 9.81 -9.60 -16.24
C ALA A 71 10.14 -10.85 -15.40
N ASN A 72 9.14 -11.54 -14.84
CA ASN A 72 9.29 -12.72 -13.99
C ASN A 72 10.27 -12.51 -12.81
N LEU A 73 10.18 -11.33 -12.16
CA LEU A 73 11.09 -10.94 -11.08
C LEU A 73 10.70 -11.49 -9.70
N TYR A 74 9.46 -11.91 -9.55
CA TYR A 74 8.90 -12.47 -8.29
C TYR A 74 9.10 -13.99 -8.20
N ALA A 75 10.26 -14.47 -8.67
CA ALA A 75 10.59 -15.89 -8.70
C ALA A 75 11.49 -16.27 -7.52
N GLY A 76 11.23 -17.41 -6.90
CA GLY A 76 12.03 -17.95 -5.81
C GLY A 76 11.23 -18.96 -4.98
N GLU A 77 11.93 -19.89 -4.35
CA GLU A 77 11.36 -20.69 -3.27
C GLU A 77 11.51 -19.91 -1.96
N ASP A 78 10.52 -20.00 -1.07
CA ASP A 78 10.52 -19.36 0.25
C ASP A 78 10.70 -17.82 0.24
N VAL A 79 10.17 -17.14 -0.78
CA VAL A 79 10.14 -15.66 -0.87
C VAL A 79 8.77 -15.09 -0.48
N VAL A 80 8.76 -13.86 0.04
CA VAL A 80 7.55 -13.11 0.33
C VAL A 80 7.67 -11.73 -0.31
N ASP A 81 6.74 -11.42 -1.21
CA ASP A 81 6.59 -10.08 -1.77
C ASP A 81 5.86 -9.19 -0.77
N ILE A 82 6.40 -7.99 -0.55
CA ILE A 82 5.85 -7.01 0.40
C ILE A 82 5.61 -5.70 -0.35
N GLY A 83 4.37 -5.23 -0.30
CA GLY A 83 3.96 -3.93 -0.81
C GLY A 83 3.77 -2.99 0.36
N ILE A 84 4.32 -1.77 0.28
CA ILE A 84 4.22 -0.77 1.35
C ILE A 84 3.75 0.54 0.72
N GLY A 85 2.75 1.16 1.35
CA GLY A 85 2.32 2.51 1.02
C GLY A 85 2.29 3.37 2.28
N MET A 86 2.80 4.59 2.18
CA MET A 86 2.78 5.57 3.27
C MET A 86 1.99 6.79 2.84
N LYS A 87 1.36 7.46 3.81
CA LYS A 87 0.70 8.73 3.56
C LYS A 87 1.66 9.70 2.84
N PRO A 88 1.23 10.39 1.76
CA PRO A 88 2.13 11.19 0.91
C PRO A 88 3.03 12.16 1.72
N ASP A 89 2.45 12.84 2.70
CA ASP A 89 3.14 13.81 3.56
C ASP A 89 4.22 13.20 4.48
N LEU A 90 4.29 11.87 4.58
CA LEU A 90 5.29 11.15 5.38
C LEU A 90 6.41 10.54 4.51
N THR A 91 6.27 10.56 3.19
CA THR A 91 7.30 10.08 2.26
C THR A 91 8.56 10.95 2.26
N GLY A 92 9.70 10.39 1.86
CA GLY A 92 10.99 11.11 1.80
C GLY A 92 11.65 11.39 3.16
N LYS A 93 11.08 10.88 4.27
CA LYS A 93 11.56 11.14 5.65
C LYS A 93 12.27 9.94 6.31
N GLY A 94 12.51 8.86 5.57
CA GLY A 94 13.15 7.64 6.11
C GLY A 94 12.28 6.90 7.12
N MET A 95 10.95 6.97 6.97
CA MET A 95 9.95 6.38 7.87
C MET A 95 9.28 5.11 7.27
N GLY A 96 9.62 4.76 6.03
CA GLY A 96 9.12 3.57 5.34
C GLY A 96 9.96 2.34 5.59
#